data_AF-V7PDG8-F1
#
_entry.id   AF-V7PDG8-F1
#
_cell.length_a   1.000
_cell.length_b   1.000
_cell.length_c   1.000
_cell.angle_alpha   90.00
_cell.angle_beta   90.00
_cell.angle_gamma   90.00
#
_symmetry.space_group_name_H-M   'P 1'
#
loop_
_entity.id
_entity.type
_entity.pdbx_description
1 polymer ?
#
loop_
_entity_poly.entity_id
_entity_poly.type
_entity_poly.pdbx_seq_one_letter_code
_entity_poly.pdbx_strand_id
1 'polypeptide(L)'
;MNDTLCSNFDYLRNYLPDELSDNPKLELKSIKNYNNYCPNDNCNTDLDKITVGFLWLLGECYSALKNKVHENSINAFFIYLISWLSYKLNQNLGHGFIKINDFYTNSVMNSGKYSKFTTEAYRFSGIDEFIDKQSDFLNINIEDMSKFYDVFKLLCSMHGNLATNKNDDALFNANDFVKNYARLKNDHNIEGAAGSKILPVLSTGYNNLKAKCKNCPSLPETEAEISALASEYISSSSSIGSKFFTVLSIFGAIAFFLGISYKVNNKELKKNYYIYANINKQPYT
;
A
#
# COMPACT_ATOMS: atom_id res chain seq x y z
N MET A 1 -9.00 16.24 2.82
CA MET A 1 -9.19 15.32 1.69
C MET A 1 -10.58 15.54 1.13
N ASN A 2 -10.85 15.20 -0.13
CA ASN A 2 -12.17 15.33 -0.74
C ASN A 2 -12.47 14.12 -1.63
N ASP A 3 -13.73 14.02 -2.06
CA ASP A 3 -14.23 12.91 -2.86
C ASP A 3 -13.46 12.73 -4.19
N THR A 4 -13.21 13.83 -4.90
CA THR A 4 -12.46 13.80 -6.17
C THR A 4 -11.07 13.19 -5.99
N LEU A 5 -10.32 13.62 -4.98
CA LEU A 5 -9.01 13.07 -4.68
C LEU A 5 -9.10 11.60 -4.25
N CYS A 6 -10.06 11.25 -3.40
CA CYS A 6 -10.28 9.87 -2.98
C CYS A 6 -10.56 8.91 -4.15
N SER A 7 -11.34 9.35 -5.15
CA SER A 7 -11.69 8.55 -6.31
C SER A 7 -10.48 8.08 -7.14
N ASN A 8 -9.34 8.80 -7.06
CA ASN A 8 -8.10 8.39 -7.72
C ASN A 8 -7.58 7.04 -7.18
N PHE A 9 -7.80 6.73 -5.90
CA PHE A 9 -7.42 5.42 -5.35
C PHE A 9 -8.34 4.31 -5.84
N ASP A 10 -9.65 4.55 -5.93
CA ASP A 10 -10.59 3.58 -6.51
C ASP A 10 -10.27 3.31 -7.98
N TYR A 11 -9.90 4.34 -8.72
CA TYR A 11 -9.41 4.21 -10.09
C TYR A 11 -8.15 3.35 -10.13
N LEU A 12 -7.12 3.67 -9.32
CA LEU A 12 -5.86 2.95 -9.28
C LEU A 12 -6.03 1.48 -8.90
N ARG A 13 -6.94 1.15 -7.98
CA ARG A 13 -7.22 -0.23 -7.53
C ARG A 13 -7.70 -1.14 -8.66
N ASN A 14 -8.26 -0.61 -9.74
CA ASN A 14 -8.60 -1.44 -10.91
C ASN A 14 -7.35 -1.97 -11.63
N TYR A 15 -6.21 -1.31 -11.47
CA TYR A 15 -4.92 -1.66 -12.07
C TYR A 15 -3.96 -2.29 -11.05
N LEU A 16 -4.00 -1.83 -9.79
CA LEU A 16 -3.19 -2.30 -8.67
C LEU A 16 -4.11 -2.60 -7.48
N PRO A 17 -4.75 -3.78 -7.44
CA PRO A 17 -5.64 -4.20 -6.34
C PRO A 17 -4.93 -4.16 -5.00
N ASP A 18 -5.66 -3.98 -3.90
CA ASP A 18 -5.08 -3.92 -2.55
C ASP A 18 -4.53 -5.28 -2.09
N GLU A 19 -5.26 -6.37 -2.32
CA GLU A 19 -4.84 -7.73 -1.93
C GLU A 19 -3.92 -8.36 -2.97
N LEU A 20 -2.89 -9.08 -2.51
CA LEU A 20 -1.95 -9.79 -3.40
C LEU A 20 -2.61 -10.95 -4.16
N SER A 21 -3.68 -11.52 -3.61
CA SER A 21 -4.45 -12.60 -4.25
C SER A 21 -5.41 -12.10 -5.33
N ASP A 22 -5.68 -10.81 -5.37
CA ASP A 22 -6.65 -10.23 -6.29
C ASP A 22 -6.00 -9.96 -7.65
N ASN A 23 -6.71 -10.36 -8.71
CA ASN A 23 -6.27 -10.04 -10.06
C ASN A 23 -6.66 -8.60 -10.42
N PRO A 24 -5.77 -7.82 -11.06
CA PRO A 24 -6.13 -6.54 -11.65
C PRO A 24 -7.31 -6.69 -12.60
N LYS A 25 -8.26 -5.76 -12.54
CA LYS A 25 -9.39 -5.71 -13.48
C LYS A 25 -8.97 -5.19 -14.84
N LEU A 26 -7.94 -4.34 -14.88
CA LEU A 26 -7.41 -3.69 -16.06
C LEU A 26 -5.89 -3.82 -16.09
N GLU A 27 -5.32 -3.88 -17.29
CA GLU A 27 -3.86 -3.90 -17.46
C GLU A 27 -3.26 -2.54 -17.08
N LEU A 28 -2.21 -2.52 -16.25
CA LEU A 28 -1.59 -1.27 -15.77
C LEU A 28 -1.19 -0.31 -16.91
N LYS A 29 -0.74 -0.84 -18.06
CA LYS A 29 -0.38 -0.04 -19.25
C LYS A 29 -1.54 0.80 -19.80
N SER A 30 -2.79 0.47 -19.45
CA SER A 30 -3.98 1.22 -19.84
C SER A 30 -4.33 2.37 -18.89
N ILE A 31 -3.57 2.54 -17.80
CA ILE A 31 -3.72 3.71 -16.93
C ILE A 31 -3.42 4.99 -17.72
N LYS A 32 -4.14 6.07 -17.39
CA LYS A 32 -4.03 7.34 -18.10
C LYS A 32 -2.59 7.84 -18.05
N ASN A 33 -2.07 8.22 -19.22
CA ASN A 33 -0.70 8.72 -19.39
C ASN A 33 0.39 7.74 -18.94
N TYR A 34 0.17 6.41 -19.03
CA TYR A 34 1.13 5.39 -18.58
C TYR A 34 2.59 5.66 -18.98
N ASN A 35 2.84 6.03 -20.24
CA ASN A 35 4.18 6.28 -20.79
C ASN A 35 4.97 7.37 -20.04
N ASN A 36 4.27 8.29 -19.36
CA ASN A 36 4.87 9.34 -18.54
C ASN A 36 5.50 8.79 -17.25
N TYR A 37 5.05 7.63 -16.80
CA TYR A 37 5.43 6.98 -15.56
C TYR A 37 6.24 5.71 -15.81
N CYS A 38 6.04 5.11 -16.99
CA CYS A 38 6.81 3.99 -17.50
C CYS A 38 7.30 4.24 -18.94
N PRO A 39 8.37 5.02 -19.11
CA PRO A 39 8.92 5.27 -20.43
C PRO A 39 9.54 4.00 -21.02
N ASN A 40 9.29 3.74 -22.31
CA ASN A 40 9.78 2.58 -23.05
C ASN A 40 9.23 1.22 -22.58
N ASP A 41 8.11 1.20 -21.85
CA ASP A 41 7.42 -0.02 -21.41
C ASP A 41 8.30 -1.03 -20.66
N ASN A 42 9.30 -0.55 -19.92
CA ASN A 42 10.26 -1.40 -19.22
C ASN A 42 9.89 -1.70 -17.74
N CYS A 43 8.64 -1.45 -17.33
CA CYS A 43 8.16 -1.60 -15.96
C CYS A 43 7.54 -2.96 -15.70
N ASN A 44 8.41 -3.97 -15.62
CA ASN A 44 7.99 -5.37 -15.60
C ASN A 44 7.94 -5.95 -14.19
N THR A 45 8.73 -5.41 -13.26
CA THR A 45 8.77 -5.90 -11.88
C THR A 45 7.61 -5.35 -11.04
N ASP A 46 7.27 -6.02 -9.94
CA ASP A 46 6.22 -5.53 -9.05
C ASP A 46 6.60 -4.19 -8.39
N LEU A 47 7.89 -3.99 -8.11
CA LEU A 47 8.41 -2.69 -7.68
C LEU A 47 8.23 -1.61 -8.75
N ASP A 48 8.43 -1.93 -10.03
CA ASP A 48 8.19 -0.98 -11.11
C ASP A 48 6.70 -0.63 -11.21
N LYS A 49 5.81 -1.60 -11.08
CA LYS A 49 4.35 -1.38 -11.11
C LYS A 49 3.90 -0.48 -9.94
N ILE A 50 4.42 -0.73 -8.73
CA ILE A 50 4.20 0.13 -7.56
C ILE A 50 4.72 1.54 -7.83
N THR A 51 5.92 1.67 -8.43
CA THR A 51 6.52 2.95 -8.79
C THR A 51 5.65 3.72 -9.78
N VAL A 52 5.08 3.05 -10.78
CA VAL A 52 4.14 3.65 -11.73
C VAL A 52 2.90 4.18 -11.00
N GLY A 53 2.29 3.39 -10.12
CA GLY A 53 1.12 3.82 -9.34
C GLY A 53 1.42 5.02 -8.43
N PHE A 54 2.59 5.01 -7.77
CA PHE A 54 3.06 6.12 -6.95
C PHE A 54 3.20 7.42 -7.76
N LEU A 55 3.92 7.37 -8.89
CA LEU A 55 4.12 8.54 -9.74
C LEU A 55 2.80 9.05 -10.34
N TRP A 56 1.89 8.14 -10.67
CA TRP A 56 0.55 8.51 -11.16
C TRP A 56 -0.23 9.28 -10.09
N LEU A 57 -0.34 8.76 -8.86
CA LEU A 57 -0.99 9.45 -7.74
C LEU A 57 -0.32 10.78 -7.40
N LEU A 58 1.02 10.85 -7.51
CA LEU A 58 1.78 12.07 -7.25
C LEU A 58 1.45 13.14 -8.30
N GLY A 59 1.31 12.75 -9.58
CA GLY A 59 0.84 13.63 -10.64
C GLY A 59 -0.57 14.16 -10.39
N GLU A 60 -1.50 13.31 -9.94
CA GLU A 60 -2.85 13.74 -9.58
C GLU A 60 -2.87 14.66 -8.35
N CYS A 61 -2.07 14.35 -7.32
CA CYS A 61 -1.88 15.19 -6.13
C CYS A 61 -1.44 16.61 -6.51
N TYR A 62 -0.42 16.69 -7.36
CA TYR A 62 0.15 17.95 -7.79
C TYR A 62 -0.77 18.74 -8.73
N SER A 63 -1.50 18.04 -9.60
CA SER A 63 -2.52 18.66 -10.45
C SER A 63 -3.61 19.34 -9.61
N ALA A 64 -4.04 18.70 -8.53
CA ALA A 64 -4.99 19.29 -7.59
C ALA A 64 -4.43 20.54 -6.89
N LEU A 65 -3.14 20.54 -6.52
CA LEU A 65 -2.44 21.70 -5.98
C LEU A 65 -2.46 22.90 -6.94
N LYS A 66 -2.14 22.69 -8.21
CA LYS A 66 -2.17 23.76 -9.23
C LYS A 66 -3.57 24.31 -9.48
N ASN A 67 -4.58 23.44 -9.42
CA ASN A 67 -5.98 23.84 -9.58
C ASN A 67 -6.57 24.49 -8.32
N LYS A 68 -5.72 24.93 -7.37
CA LYS A 68 -6.09 25.66 -6.15
C LYS A 68 -7.10 24.91 -5.27
N VAL A 69 -7.02 23.58 -5.25
CA VAL A 69 -7.66 22.81 -4.17
C VAL A 69 -7.02 23.24 -2.85
N HIS A 70 -7.79 23.27 -1.76
CA HIS A 70 -7.29 23.70 -0.46
C HIS A 70 -6.05 22.90 -0.03
N GLU A 71 -4.99 23.60 0.37
CA GLU A 71 -3.68 23.03 0.75
C GLU A 71 -3.82 21.89 1.79
N ASN A 72 -4.64 22.09 2.83
CA ASN A 72 -4.90 21.05 3.84
C ASN A 72 -5.48 19.75 3.24
N SER A 73 -6.28 19.86 2.18
CA SER A 73 -6.81 18.67 1.50
C SER A 73 -5.77 17.93 0.69
N ILE A 74 -4.83 18.66 0.09
CA ILE A 74 -3.71 18.10 -0.67
C ILE A 74 -2.71 17.46 0.28
N ASN A 75 -2.37 18.09 1.40
CA ASN A 75 -1.49 17.52 2.42
C ASN A 75 -2.06 16.21 2.97
N ALA A 76 -3.36 16.18 3.29
CA ALA A 76 -4.03 14.95 3.72
C ALA A 76 -4.00 13.85 2.63
N PHE A 77 -4.21 14.23 1.36
CA PHE A 77 -4.14 13.29 0.24
C PHE A 77 -2.72 12.75 0.02
N PHE A 78 -1.70 13.60 0.17
CA PHE A 78 -0.31 13.18 0.09
C PHE A 78 0.04 12.17 1.19
N ILE A 79 -0.41 12.39 2.42
CA ILE A 79 -0.23 11.42 3.51
C ILE A 79 -0.93 10.10 3.18
N TYR A 80 -2.15 10.15 2.62
CA TYR A 80 -2.85 8.94 2.16
C TYR A 80 -2.06 8.21 1.06
N LEU A 81 -1.54 8.94 0.07
CA LEU A 81 -0.69 8.43 -1.01
C LEU A 81 0.54 7.71 -0.46
N ILE A 82 1.26 8.33 0.48
CA ILE A 82 2.42 7.71 1.10
C ILE A 82 2.02 6.48 1.92
N SER A 83 0.87 6.49 2.61
CA SER A 83 0.41 5.33 3.37
C SER A 83 0.04 4.14 2.46
N TRP A 84 -0.55 4.41 1.28
CA TRP A 84 -0.79 3.41 0.24
C TRP A 84 0.53 2.83 -0.28
N LEU A 85 1.50 3.68 -0.59
CA LEU A 85 2.81 3.24 -1.04
C LEU A 85 3.47 2.36 0.01
N SER A 86 3.46 2.78 1.28
CA SER A 86 3.97 2.00 2.41
C SER A 86 3.28 0.65 2.53
N TYR A 87 1.95 0.61 2.43
CA TYR A 87 1.19 -0.64 2.43
C TYR A 87 1.63 -1.57 1.30
N LYS A 88 1.77 -1.05 0.07
CA LYS A 88 2.24 -1.84 -1.07
C LYS A 88 3.67 -2.34 -0.95
N LEU A 89 4.57 -1.53 -0.42
CA LEU A 89 5.95 -1.95 -0.19
C LEU A 89 6.04 -2.96 0.95
N ASN A 90 5.24 -2.81 2.01
CA ASN A 90 5.21 -3.72 3.15
C ASN A 90 4.66 -5.11 2.78
N GLN A 91 3.71 -5.18 1.83
CA GLN A 91 3.26 -6.46 1.25
C GLN A 91 4.36 -7.18 0.47
N ASN A 92 5.31 -6.43 -0.11
CA ASN A 92 6.39 -6.94 -0.95
C ASN A 92 7.75 -6.86 -0.21
N LEU A 93 7.86 -7.60 0.90
CA LEU A 93 9.02 -7.62 1.82
C LEU A 93 10.38 -7.89 1.16
N GLY A 94 10.42 -8.38 -0.09
CA GLY A 94 11.66 -8.68 -0.82
C GLY A 94 12.49 -7.47 -1.25
N HIS A 95 11.99 -6.23 -1.11
CA HIS A 95 12.65 -5.04 -1.66
C HIS A 95 13.55 -4.28 -0.67
N GLY A 96 13.55 -4.63 0.62
CA GLY A 96 14.56 -4.17 1.59
C GLY A 96 14.55 -2.67 1.94
N PHE A 97 13.48 -1.93 1.61
CA PHE A 97 13.32 -0.54 2.03
C PHE A 97 12.84 -0.47 3.48
N ILE A 98 13.52 0.31 4.31
CA ILE A 98 13.09 0.56 5.71
C ILE A 98 12.19 1.80 5.74
N LYS A 99 12.61 2.87 5.05
CA LYS A 99 11.89 4.15 4.96
C LYS A 99 11.41 4.43 3.55
N ILE A 100 10.36 5.25 3.43
CA ILE A 100 9.86 5.68 2.13
C ILE A 100 10.91 6.48 1.35
N ASN A 101 11.74 7.24 2.03
CA ASN A 101 12.83 7.98 1.40
C ASN A 101 13.87 7.06 0.70
N ASP A 102 14.09 5.86 1.23
CA ASP A 102 15.00 4.88 0.60
C ASP A 102 14.42 4.41 -0.73
N PHE A 103 13.11 4.14 -0.77
CA PHE A 103 12.39 3.83 -2.00
C PHE A 103 12.44 5.00 -2.98
N TYR A 104 12.11 6.21 -2.52
CA TYR A 104 12.04 7.41 -3.37
C TYR A 104 13.40 7.70 -4.03
N THR A 105 14.47 7.69 -3.25
CA THR A 105 15.82 7.95 -3.76
C THR A 105 16.23 6.88 -4.78
N ASN A 106 16.09 5.60 -4.43
CA ASN A 106 16.64 4.51 -5.24
C ASN A 106 15.77 4.14 -6.44
N SER A 107 14.45 4.11 -6.28
CA SER A 107 13.51 3.60 -7.30
C SER A 107 12.91 4.72 -8.15
N VAL A 108 12.88 5.96 -7.66
CA VAL A 108 12.26 7.11 -8.35
C VAL A 108 13.29 8.08 -8.88
N MET A 109 14.14 8.65 -8.02
CA MET A 109 15.13 9.66 -8.43
C MET A 109 16.24 9.05 -9.29
N ASN A 110 16.92 8.02 -8.77
CA ASN A 110 18.10 7.44 -9.42
C ASN A 110 17.77 6.59 -10.67
N SER A 111 16.51 6.21 -10.86
CA SER A 111 16.07 5.41 -12.01
C SER A 111 15.86 6.24 -13.28
N GLY A 112 15.98 7.57 -13.21
CA GLY A 112 15.68 8.50 -14.31
C GLY A 112 14.18 8.65 -14.60
N LYS A 113 13.31 7.87 -13.94
CA LYS A 113 11.84 7.97 -14.05
C LYS A 113 11.36 9.34 -13.57
N TYR A 114 11.92 9.86 -12.48
CA TYR A 114 11.56 11.18 -11.95
C TYR A 114 11.83 12.31 -12.94
N SER A 115 13.01 12.34 -13.57
CA SER A 115 13.37 13.40 -14.52
C SER A 115 12.41 13.44 -15.72
N LYS A 116 12.01 12.27 -16.25
CA LYS A 116 11.02 12.19 -17.33
C LYS A 116 9.62 12.63 -16.87
N PHE A 117 9.21 12.19 -15.68
CA PHE A 117 7.96 12.63 -15.07
C PHE A 117 7.89 14.16 -14.90
N THR A 118 8.96 14.82 -14.45
CA THR A 118 8.96 16.27 -14.24
C THR A 118 9.13 17.09 -15.53
N THR A 119 9.81 16.56 -16.55
CA THR A 119 10.12 17.28 -17.80
C THR A 119 9.13 17.02 -18.94
N GLU A 120 8.71 15.78 -19.16
CA GLU A 120 7.91 15.36 -20.31
C GLU A 120 6.41 15.35 -20.00
N ALA A 121 6.04 14.94 -18.78
CA ALA A 121 4.65 14.67 -18.43
C ALA A 121 3.90 15.87 -17.85
N TYR A 122 4.58 16.70 -17.06
CA TYR A 122 3.94 17.73 -16.26
C TYR A 122 4.52 19.15 -16.50
N ARG A 123 5.74 19.31 -17.04
CA ARG A 123 6.40 20.64 -17.25
C ARG A 123 6.19 21.61 -16.07
N PHE A 124 6.19 21.10 -14.84
CA PHE A 124 5.81 21.90 -13.69
C PHE A 124 7.01 22.21 -12.80
N SER A 125 7.25 23.50 -12.59
CA SER A 125 8.16 24.01 -11.56
C SER A 125 7.52 23.91 -10.17
N GLY A 126 8.29 23.46 -9.17
CA GLY A 126 7.92 23.49 -7.75
C GLY A 126 7.37 22.18 -7.17
N ILE A 127 7.43 21.07 -7.91
CA ILE A 127 7.11 19.74 -7.34
C ILE A 127 8.15 19.30 -6.31
N ASP A 128 9.43 19.58 -6.57
CA ASP A 128 10.52 19.33 -5.62
C ASP A 128 10.26 20.06 -4.29
N GLU A 129 9.95 21.36 -4.37
CA GLU A 129 9.63 22.17 -3.19
C GLU A 129 8.42 21.63 -2.41
N PHE A 130 7.40 21.11 -3.10
CA PHE A 130 6.26 20.47 -2.45
C PHE A 130 6.67 19.19 -1.73
N ILE A 131 7.45 18.32 -2.38
CA ILE A 131 7.91 17.05 -1.79
C ILE A 131 8.85 17.32 -0.60
N ASP A 132 9.74 18.30 -0.71
CA ASP A 132 10.67 18.69 0.36
C ASP A 132 9.92 19.15 1.63
N LYS A 133 8.83 19.90 1.48
CA LYS A 133 7.95 20.29 2.60
C LYS A 133 7.28 19.09 3.28
N GLN A 134 7.17 17.96 2.59
CA GLN A 134 6.58 16.73 3.11
C GLN A 134 7.63 15.67 3.52
N SER A 135 8.92 16.04 3.53
CA SER A 135 10.05 15.15 3.84
C SER A 135 9.88 14.40 5.16
N ASP A 136 9.26 15.03 6.15
CA ASP A 136 8.89 14.42 7.42
C ASP A 136 8.08 13.12 7.28
N PHE A 137 7.16 13.05 6.32
CA PHE A 137 6.35 11.86 6.06
C PHE A 137 7.13 10.79 5.29
N LEU A 138 8.06 11.20 4.41
CA LEU A 138 8.93 10.28 3.67
C LEU A 138 9.96 9.59 4.58
N ASN A 139 10.28 10.21 5.72
CA ASN A 139 11.22 9.67 6.70
C ASN A 139 10.61 8.66 7.68
N ILE A 140 9.30 8.42 7.61
CA ILE A 140 8.62 7.41 8.43
C ILE A 140 8.95 6.00 7.91
N ASN A 141 9.07 5.05 8.83
CA ASN A 141 9.24 3.64 8.50
C ASN A 141 8.06 3.13 7.69
N ILE A 142 8.32 2.30 6.69
CA ILE A 142 7.30 1.71 5.81
C ILE A 142 6.28 0.91 6.62
N GLU A 143 6.72 0.11 7.58
CA GLU A 143 5.83 -0.68 8.44
C GLU A 143 4.84 0.22 9.18
N ASP A 144 5.32 1.24 9.89
CA ASP A 144 4.46 2.15 10.68
C ASP A 144 3.52 2.96 9.79
N MET A 145 4.03 3.47 8.67
CA MET A 145 3.24 4.27 7.74
C MET A 145 2.15 3.44 7.05
N SER A 146 2.38 2.13 6.83
CA SER A 146 1.40 1.23 6.22
C SER A 146 0.14 1.04 7.06
N LYS A 147 0.25 1.12 8.40
CA LYS A 147 -0.87 0.93 9.33
C LYS A 147 -1.98 1.97 9.16
N PHE A 148 -1.66 3.13 8.60
CA PHE A 148 -2.64 4.21 8.38
C PHE A 148 -3.47 4.03 7.10
N TYR A 149 -3.07 3.15 6.19
CA TYR A 149 -3.69 3.03 4.87
C TYR A 149 -5.19 2.68 4.94
N ASP A 150 -5.55 1.68 5.74
CA ASP A 150 -6.94 1.25 5.89
C ASP A 150 -7.82 2.33 6.52
N VAL A 151 -7.27 3.12 7.45
CA VAL A 151 -8.01 4.21 8.11
C VAL A 151 -8.26 5.37 7.15
N PHE A 152 -7.28 5.72 6.32
CA PHE A 152 -7.51 6.69 5.24
C PHE A 152 -8.48 6.16 4.18
N LYS A 153 -8.43 4.86 3.87
CA LYS A 153 -9.37 4.21 2.95
C LYS A 153 -10.81 4.34 3.45
N LEU A 154 -11.06 4.06 4.74
CA LEU A 154 -12.36 4.27 5.38
C LEU A 154 -12.81 5.73 5.31
N LEU A 155 -11.90 6.67 5.59
CA LEU A 155 -12.18 8.11 5.48
C LEU A 155 -12.58 8.52 4.05
N CYS A 156 -11.90 7.97 3.05
CA CYS A 156 -12.25 8.19 1.64
C CYS A 156 -13.59 7.57 1.25
N SER A 157 -13.88 6.35 1.70
CA SER A 157 -15.17 5.71 1.46
C SER A 157 -16.32 6.52 2.07
N MET A 158 -16.11 7.13 3.25
CA MET A 158 -17.09 8.07 3.82
C MET A 158 -17.33 9.29 2.93
N HIS A 159 -16.28 9.88 2.33
CA HIS A 159 -16.44 10.99 1.37
C HIS A 159 -17.36 10.61 0.21
N GLY A 160 -17.10 9.47 -0.44
CA GLY A 160 -17.90 9.01 -1.59
C GLY A 160 -19.33 8.63 -1.24
N ASN A 161 -19.53 7.98 -0.09
CA ASN A 161 -20.87 7.64 0.39
C ASN A 161 -21.71 8.87 0.69
N LEU A 162 -21.13 9.88 1.36
CA LEU A 162 -21.83 11.13 1.64
C LEU A 162 -22.09 11.93 0.35
N ALA A 163 -21.16 11.95 -0.60
CA ALA A 163 -21.35 12.60 -1.90
C ALA A 163 -22.49 11.98 -2.73
N THR A 164 -22.77 10.68 -2.51
CA THR A 164 -23.83 9.93 -3.20
C THR A 164 -25.08 9.71 -2.34
N ASN A 165 -25.22 10.41 -1.21
CA ASN A 165 -26.34 10.32 -0.26
C ASN A 165 -26.57 8.91 0.36
N LYS A 166 -25.54 8.07 0.39
CA LYS A 166 -25.55 6.74 1.03
C LYS A 166 -25.20 6.85 2.52
N ASN A 167 -26.11 7.42 3.30
CA ASN A 167 -25.87 7.71 4.72
C ASN A 167 -25.59 6.46 5.57
N ASP A 168 -26.27 5.35 5.31
CA ASP A 168 -26.07 4.11 6.05
C ASP A 168 -24.66 3.54 5.82
N ASP A 169 -24.18 3.54 4.57
CA ASP A 169 -22.82 3.13 4.23
C ASP A 169 -21.77 4.08 4.84
N ALA A 170 -22.07 5.38 4.90
CA ALA A 170 -21.20 6.34 5.59
C ALA A 170 -21.13 6.06 7.10
N LEU A 171 -22.25 5.69 7.73
CA LEU A 171 -22.31 5.29 9.14
C LEU A 171 -21.53 4.01 9.40
N PHE A 172 -21.66 2.99 8.55
CA PHE A 172 -20.86 1.76 8.66
C PHE A 172 -19.36 2.05 8.60
N ASN A 173 -18.92 2.81 7.60
CA ASN A 173 -17.52 3.21 7.48
C ASN A 173 -17.05 4.06 8.67
N ALA A 174 -17.92 4.90 9.25
CA ALA A 174 -17.57 5.72 10.40
C ALA A 174 -17.38 4.89 11.68
N ASN A 175 -18.19 3.85 11.88
CA ASN A 175 -18.02 2.91 12.99
C ASN A 175 -16.67 2.19 12.86
N ASP A 176 -16.34 1.69 11.67
CA ASP A 176 -15.06 1.03 11.41
C ASP A 176 -13.88 2.00 11.53
N PHE A 177 -14.06 3.25 11.09
CA PHE A 177 -13.06 4.30 11.24
C PHE A 177 -12.74 4.55 12.72
N VAL A 178 -13.75 4.74 13.56
CA VAL A 178 -13.56 5.01 15.00
C VAL A 178 -12.81 3.86 15.69
N LYS A 179 -13.16 2.60 15.38
CA LYS A 179 -12.46 1.43 15.93
C LYS A 179 -10.99 1.37 15.50
N ASN A 180 -10.72 1.54 14.20
CA ASN A 180 -9.34 1.50 13.71
C ASN A 180 -8.52 2.71 14.17
N TYR A 181 -9.12 3.90 14.26
CA TYR A 181 -8.49 5.08 14.83
C TYR A 181 -8.09 4.87 16.31
N ALA A 182 -8.99 4.27 17.11
CA ALA A 182 -8.70 3.93 18.50
C ALA A 182 -7.50 2.98 18.60
N ARG A 183 -7.44 1.96 17.72
CA ARG A 183 -6.31 1.03 17.64
C ARG A 183 -5.00 1.75 17.33
N LEU A 184 -4.98 2.64 16.34
CA LEU A 184 -3.78 3.41 16.00
C LEU A 184 -3.33 4.29 17.17
N LYS A 185 -4.27 4.89 17.90
CA LYS A 185 -3.97 5.72 19.08
C LYS A 185 -3.44 4.90 20.27
N ASN A 186 -3.80 3.62 20.35
CA ASN A 186 -3.35 2.69 21.40
C ASN A 186 -2.10 1.88 21.03
N ASP A 187 -1.62 1.94 19.78
CA ASP A 187 -0.42 1.23 19.37
C ASP A 187 0.82 2.03 19.80
N HIS A 188 1.45 1.60 20.89
CA HIS A 188 2.69 2.20 21.40
C HIS A 188 3.85 2.10 20.40
N ASN A 189 3.78 1.22 19.38
CA ASN A 189 4.78 1.20 18.30
C ASN A 189 4.54 2.30 17.25
N ILE A 190 3.35 2.92 17.25
CA ILE A 190 3.03 4.11 16.45
C ILE A 190 3.39 5.40 17.23
N GLU A 191 3.93 5.28 18.46
CA GLU A 191 4.49 6.42 19.18
C GLU A 191 5.74 6.96 18.49
N GLY A 192 5.79 8.30 18.38
CA GLY A 192 6.86 9.03 17.70
C GLY A 192 6.32 10.00 16.65
N ALA A 193 7.13 10.26 15.62
CA ALA A 193 6.82 11.25 14.58
C ALA A 193 5.61 10.87 13.70
N ALA A 194 5.29 9.58 13.54
CA ALA A 194 4.20 9.13 12.68
C ALA A 194 2.82 9.42 13.29
N GLY A 195 2.53 8.86 14.48
CA GLY A 195 1.25 9.06 15.16
C GLY A 195 0.96 10.53 15.46
N SER A 196 1.96 11.26 15.99
CA SER A 196 1.81 12.68 16.34
C SER A 196 1.51 13.60 15.15
N LYS A 197 1.93 13.24 13.93
CA LYS A 197 1.69 14.04 12.72
C LYS A 197 0.44 13.58 11.95
N ILE A 198 0.15 12.29 11.91
CA ILE A 198 -0.89 11.71 11.05
C ILE A 198 -2.25 11.64 11.76
N LEU A 199 -2.30 11.28 13.05
CA LEU A 199 -3.56 11.18 13.79
C LEU A 199 -4.35 12.51 13.81
N PRO A 200 -3.72 13.69 13.96
CA PRO A 200 -4.45 14.97 13.85
C PRO A 200 -5.09 15.20 12.48
N VAL A 201 -4.44 14.76 11.40
CA VAL A 201 -4.95 14.87 10.02
C VAL A 201 -6.18 13.97 9.84
N LEU A 202 -6.10 12.72 10.31
CA LEU A 202 -7.22 11.78 10.31
C LEU A 202 -8.39 12.29 11.15
N SER A 203 -8.13 12.76 12.37
CA SER A 203 -9.14 13.31 13.28
C SER A 203 -9.85 14.53 12.67
N THR A 204 -9.08 15.47 12.12
CA THR A 204 -9.62 16.66 11.45
C THR A 204 -10.46 16.27 10.23
N GLY A 205 -9.95 15.36 9.40
CA GLY A 205 -10.67 14.84 8.23
C GLY A 205 -12.00 14.19 8.62
N TYR A 206 -11.98 13.33 9.62
CA TYR A 206 -13.18 12.65 10.13
C TYR A 206 -14.19 13.62 10.71
N ASN A 207 -13.79 14.55 11.57
CA ASN A 207 -14.70 15.51 12.20
C ASN A 207 -15.43 16.39 11.16
N ASN A 208 -14.75 16.75 10.06
CA ASN A 208 -15.36 17.46 8.94
C ASN A 208 -16.43 16.64 8.22
N LEU A 209 -16.26 15.32 8.11
CA LEU A 209 -17.24 14.41 7.53
C LEU A 209 -18.39 14.11 8.50
N LYS A 210 -18.06 13.87 9.77
CA LYS A 210 -19.02 13.61 10.84
C LYS A 210 -20.05 14.74 10.94
N ALA A 211 -19.63 16.01 10.79
CA ALA A 211 -20.54 17.15 10.77
C ALA A 211 -21.64 17.07 9.68
N LYS A 212 -21.43 16.25 8.65
CA LYS A 212 -22.36 16.01 7.53
C LYS A 212 -23.02 14.62 7.58
N CYS A 213 -22.57 13.74 8.48
CA CYS A 213 -23.06 12.38 8.61
C CYS A 213 -24.04 12.27 9.80
N LYS A 214 -25.24 11.78 9.54
CA LYS A 214 -26.25 11.56 10.59
C LYS A 214 -25.85 10.35 11.44
N ASN A 215 -25.86 10.51 12.77
CA ASN A 215 -25.58 9.45 13.75
C ASN A 215 -24.17 8.85 13.70
N CYS A 216 -23.23 9.40 12.92
CA CYS A 216 -21.84 8.95 12.94
C CYS A 216 -21.23 9.11 14.35
N PRO A 217 -20.50 8.10 14.87
CA PRO A 217 -19.94 8.13 16.21
C PRO A 217 -18.92 9.26 16.40
N SER A 218 -18.74 9.72 17.64
CA SER A 218 -17.62 10.58 18.00
C SER A 218 -16.31 9.79 18.02
N LEU A 219 -15.19 10.48 17.81
CA LEU A 219 -13.89 9.90 18.13
C LEU A 219 -13.75 9.74 19.65
N PRO A 220 -13.04 8.70 20.12
CA PRO A 220 -12.87 8.47 21.55
C PRO A 220 -11.94 9.52 22.15
N GLU A 221 -12.36 10.08 23.28
CA GLU A 221 -11.65 11.18 23.93
C GLU A 221 -10.81 10.67 25.09
N THR A 222 -11.29 9.66 25.82
CA THR A 222 -10.64 9.13 27.02
C THR A 222 -9.80 7.87 26.74
N GLU A 223 -8.76 7.65 27.53
CA GLU A 223 -7.93 6.42 27.46
C GLU A 223 -8.75 5.14 27.65
N ALA A 224 -9.76 5.20 28.53
CA ALA A 224 -10.67 4.08 28.78
C ALA A 224 -11.50 3.72 27.53
N GLU A 225 -12.07 4.72 26.84
CA GLU A 225 -12.81 4.50 25.59
C GLU A 225 -11.91 3.96 24.47
N ILE A 226 -10.71 4.52 24.34
CA ILE A 226 -9.73 4.08 23.34
C ILE A 226 -9.37 2.61 23.57
N SER A 227 -9.06 2.26 24.80
CA SER A 227 -8.68 0.88 25.19
C SER A 227 -9.82 -0.11 24.98
N ALA A 228 -11.06 0.28 25.31
CA ALA A 228 -12.25 -0.54 25.13
C ALA A 228 -12.51 -0.83 23.64
N LEU A 229 -12.50 0.20 22.79
CA LEU A 229 -12.72 0.07 21.34
C LEU A 229 -11.62 -0.75 20.66
N ALA A 230 -10.36 -0.53 21.04
CA ALA A 230 -9.22 -1.30 20.52
C ALA A 230 -9.35 -2.79 20.87
N SER A 231 -9.78 -3.11 22.10
CA SER A 231 -9.96 -4.48 22.57
C SER A 231 -11.14 -5.19 21.90
N GLU A 232 -12.26 -4.51 21.71
CA GLU A 232 -13.44 -5.04 21.00
C GLU A 232 -13.07 -5.43 19.56
N TYR A 233 -12.32 -4.56 18.88
CA TYR A 233 -11.88 -4.82 17.52
C TYR A 233 -10.99 -6.08 17.45
N ILE A 234 -9.99 -6.21 18.33
CA ILE A 234 -9.11 -7.39 18.38
C ILE A 234 -9.91 -8.68 18.58
N SER A 235 -10.92 -8.66 19.46
CA SER A 235 -11.82 -9.79 19.68
C SER A 235 -12.60 -10.15 18.41
N SER A 236 -13.16 -9.16 17.72
CA SER A 236 -13.91 -9.36 16.47
C SER A 236 -13.01 -9.83 15.31
N SER A 237 -11.81 -9.26 15.18
CA SER A 237 -10.85 -9.63 14.14
C SER A 237 -10.18 -10.98 14.40
N SER A 238 -10.12 -11.44 15.65
CA SER A 238 -9.65 -12.81 15.98
C SER A 238 -10.69 -13.85 15.57
N SER A 239 -11.98 -13.55 15.79
CA SER A 239 -13.10 -14.38 15.32
C SER A 239 -13.17 -14.43 13.79
N ILE A 240 -12.99 -13.30 13.12
CA ILE A 240 -12.97 -13.19 11.64
C ILE A 240 -11.65 -13.72 11.05
N GLY A 241 -10.53 -13.50 11.73
CA GLY A 241 -9.18 -13.94 11.34
C GLY A 241 -8.98 -15.45 11.40
N SER A 242 -9.85 -16.18 12.11
CA SER A 242 -9.92 -17.65 12.05
C SER A 242 -10.32 -18.20 10.68
N LYS A 243 -10.88 -17.37 9.77
CA LYS A 243 -11.15 -17.73 8.37
C LYS A 243 -10.01 -17.38 7.39
N PHE A 244 -9.09 -16.48 7.77
CA PHE A 244 -8.02 -16.00 6.87
C PHE A 244 -6.69 -16.76 7.02
N PHE A 245 -6.50 -17.52 8.10
CA PHE A 245 -5.26 -18.28 8.33
C PHE A 245 -5.28 -19.75 7.86
N THR A 246 -6.39 -20.25 7.31
CA THR A 246 -6.49 -21.67 6.90
C THR A 246 -5.63 -22.01 5.67
N VAL A 247 -5.15 -21.03 4.90
CA VAL A 247 -4.40 -21.29 3.65
C VAL A 247 -2.88 -21.41 3.86
N LEU A 248 -2.32 -20.86 4.95
CA LEU A 248 -0.87 -20.94 5.18
C LEU A 248 -0.39 -22.33 5.66
N SER A 249 -1.29 -23.15 6.22
CA SER A 249 -0.96 -24.51 6.68
C SER A 249 -0.83 -25.55 5.55
N ILE A 250 -1.34 -25.26 4.35
CA ILE A 250 -1.30 -26.21 3.23
C ILE A 250 0.09 -26.24 2.58
N PHE A 251 0.79 -25.11 2.52
CA PHE A 251 2.14 -25.04 1.94
C PHE A 251 3.22 -25.65 2.84
N GLY A 252 3.05 -25.61 4.17
CA GLY A 252 3.93 -26.30 5.11
C GLY A 252 3.90 -27.82 4.97
N ALA A 253 2.72 -28.40 4.70
CA ALA A 253 2.57 -29.83 4.46
C ALA A 253 3.23 -30.27 3.15
N ILE A 254 3.09 -29.49 2.06
CA ILE A 254 3.69 -29.81 0.76
C ILE A 254 5.23 -29.80 0.83
N ALA A 255 5.82 -28.85 1.56
CA ALA A 255 7.27 -28.82 1.80
C ALA A 255 7.75 -30.02 2.63
N PHE A 256 6.96 -30.50 3.61
CA PHE A 256 7.30 -31.67 4.40
C PHE A 256 7.24 -32.97 3.59
N PHE A 257 6.27 -33.12 2.67
CA PHE A 257 6.20 -34.27 1.78
C PHE A 257 7.29 -34.25 0.68
N LEU A 258 7.61 -33.08 0.11
CA LEU A 258 8.69 -32.95 -0.88
C LEU A 258 10.09 -33.08 -0.26
N GLY A 259 10.26 -32.68 1.01
CA GLY A 259 11.51 -32.82 1.76
C GLY A 259 11.88 -34.27 2.08
N ILE A 260 10.90 -35.19 2.14
CA ILE A 260 11.16 -36.62 2.34
C ILE A 260 11.45 -37.34 1.01
N SER A 261 10.89 -36.88 -0.12
CA SER A 261 11.17 -37.49 -1.44
C SER A 261 12.57 -37.23 -1.98
N TYR A 262 13.31 -36.23 -1.48
CA TYR A 262 14.69 -35.96 -1.94
C TYR A 262 15.76 -36.74 -1.17
N LYS A 263 15.42 -37.44 -0.09
CA LYS A 263 16.39 -38.19 0.74
C LYS A 263 16.48 -39.69 0.42
N VAL A 264 15.90 -40.14 -0.70
CA VAL A 264 16.06 -41.51 -1.19
C VAL A 264 16.40 -41.47 -2.69
N ASN A 265 17.50 -42.15 -3.02
CA ASN A 265 17.97 -42.51 -4.37
C ASN A 265 19.05 -41.67 -5.08
N ASN A 266 20.04 -41.14 -4.34
CA ASN A 266 21.25 -40.56 -4.97
C ASN A 266 22.37 -41.58 -5.28
N LYS A 267 22.16 -42.89 -5.01
CA LYS A 267 23.16 -43.94 -5.32
C LYS A 267 22.96 -44.58 -6.70
N GLU A 268 21.74 -44.62 -7.21
CA GLU A 268 21.44 -45.27 -8.50
C GLU A 268 21.78 -44.36 -9.69
N LEU A 269 21.55 -43.04 -9.58
CA LEU A 269 21.89 -42.06 -10.63
C LEU A 269 23.40 -41.97 -10.92
N LYS A 270 24.25 -42.13 -9.90
CA LYS A 270 25.73 -42.14 -10.09
C LYS A 270 26.22 -43.37 -10.86
N LYS A 271 25.52 -44.51 -10.77
CA LYS A 271 25.90 -45.74 -11.48
C LYS A 271 25.62 -45.63 -12.98
N ASN A 272 24.50 -45.01 -13.35
CA ASN A 272 24.11 -44.84 -14.76
C ASN A 272 25.02 -43.86 -15.50
N TYR A 273 25.49 -42.79 -14.85
CA TYR A 273 26.46 -41.85 -15.45
C TYR A 273 27.82 -42.50 -15.72
N TYR A 274 28.29 -43.39 -14.84
CA TYR A 274 29.58 -44.09 -15.02
C TYR A 274 29.56 -45.08 -16.19
N ILE A 275 28.43 -45.74 -16.43
CA ILE A 275 28.27 -46.67 -17.57
C ILE A 275 28.25 -45.89 -18.90
N TYR A 276 27.53 -44.76 -18.96
CA TYR A 276 27.44 -43.94 -20.17
C TYR A 276 28.78 -43.33 -20.58
N ALA A 277 29.60 -42.89 -19.61
CA ALA A 277 30.92 -42.32 -19.87
C ALA A 277 31.94 -43.35 -20.40
N ASN A 278 31.78 -44.65 -20.09
CA ASN A 278 32.68 -45.71 -20.54
C ASN A 278 32.32 -46.30 -21.92
N ILE A 279 31.10 -46.13 -22.40
CA ILE A 279 30.69 -46.66 -23.71
C ILE A 279 31.19 -45.78 -24.88
N ASN A 280 31.41 -44.48 -24.65
CA ASN A 280 31.82 -43.53 -25.70
C ASN A 280 33.35 -43.39 -25.89
N LYS A 281 34.16 -44.29 -25.32
CA LYS A 281 35.60 -44.39 -25.61
C LYS A 281 35.91 -45.71 -26.30
N GLN A 282 35.47 -45.85 -27.56
CA GLN A 282 36.12 -46.78 -28.48
C GLN A 282 37.15 -46.01 -29.32
N PRO A 283 38.39 -46.51 -29.46
CA PRO A 283 39.39 -45.89 -30.29
C PRO A 283 39.08 -46.14 -31.77
N TYR A 284 39.05 -45.06 -32.58
CA TYR A 284 39.17 -45.18 -34.02
C TYR A 284 40.57 -45.71 -34.33
N THR A 285 40.63 -46.82 -35.06
CA THR A 285 41.85 -47.34 -35.71
C THR A 285 42.15 -46.52 -36.95
#